data_AF-A0A4Y7IWP8-F1
#
_entry.id   AF-A0A4Y7IWP8-F1
#
_cell.length_a   1.000
_cell.length_b   1.000
_cell.length_c   1.000
_cell.angle_alpha   90.00
_cell.angle_beta   90.00
_cell.angle_gamma   90.00
#
_symmetry.space_group_name_H-M   'P 1'
#
loop_
_entity.id
_entity.type
_entity.pdbx_description
1 polymer ?
#
loop_
_entity_poly.entity_id
_entity_poly.type
_entity_poly.pdbx_seq_one_letter_code
_entity_poly.pdbx_strand_id
1 'polypeptide(L)'
;MEETKFQEKLKDLTFEGNSFNILKQLEVILQSDPLIDEVGFLHPSQFAALNEETYGSANNAQNSENEMSSGNSIFWNRDHKLAISTEVLFPLYAAAKHAFEAADTQYKMLTNLPTNRGKSMDETAADSSQFSADFFENEVMMHSKALLLLSCDSATAWNSRKLVISKKQQSSPLMDELLFSSLILSYAPKSENAWSHRRWVVKTIAGTHPNMEKIVYKESELVEKLAEKSKMNYRAWYHRCWLVSYLTRSQVLEELMKSKKWAELHVADNCCFHYRLQLFLKLLESSISKHGQDVSMNSYPELCRVWKEELDWDKMLIKRYVGREALWGHRRFLSQCWVQRFGIAARDGADLHGDDFNVKDVIHNFMADEIQLLQSCLTIRDDDFEDWHTQAVLAAAYVLWLSKQIPHSGGVESLQKIKEEVGDLKALLIKLCPEKAPLWNGLIY
;
A
#
# COMPACT_ATOMS: atom_id res chain seq x y z
N MET A 1 -47.85 -9.88 31.31
CA MET A 1 -46.47 -9.34 31.49
C MET A 1 -45.44 -10.47 31.47
N GLU A 2 -45.66 -11.59 32.18
CA GLU A 2 -44.80 -12.79 32.10
C GLU A 2 -44.89 -13.52 30.77
N GLU A 3 -46.09 -13.63 30.19
CA GLU A 3 -46.32 -14.29 28.89
C GLU A 3 -45.65 -13.54 27.73
N THR A 4 -45.59 -12.20 27.81
CA THR A 4 -44.91 -11.33 26.84
C THR A 4 -43.39 -11.50 26.91
N LYS A 5 -42.82 -11.58 28.14
CA LYS A 5 -41.39 -11.87 28.36
C LYS A 5 -41.01 -13.28 27.92
N PHE A 6 -41.90 -14.26 28.07
CA PHE A 6 -41.66 -15.63 27.62
C PHE A 6 -41.66 -15.73 26.09
N GLN A 7 -42.58 -15.04 25.42
CA GLN A 7 -42.63 -14.96 23.96
C GLN A 7 -41.44 -14.19 23.36
N GLU A 8 -40.98 -13.11 24.01
CA GLU A 8 -39.73 -12.43 23.64
C GLU A 8 -38.52 -13.37 23.77
N LYS A 9 -38.41 -14.09 24.89
CA LYS A 9 -37.32 -15.04 25.11
C LYS A 9 -37.32 -16.21 24.11
N LEU A 10 -38.49 -16.69 23.70
CA LEU A 10 -38.63 -17.70 22.65
C LEU A 10 -38.23 -17.16 21.28
N LYS A 11 -38.62 -15.92 20.94
CA LYS A 11 -38.21 -15.26 19.71
C LYS A 11 -36.69 -15.08 19.66
N ASP A 12 -36.08 -14.63 20.76
CA ASP A 12 -34.63 -14.48 20.88
C ASP A 12 -33.91 -15.82 20.69
N LEU A 13 -34.39 -16.90 21.32
CA LEU A 13 -33.84 -18.26 21.15
C LEU A 13 -33.96 -18.77 19.71
N THR A 14 -35.09 -18.53 19.04
CA THR A 14 -35.27 -18.90 17.62
C THR A 14 -34.41 -18.06 16.68
N PHE A 15 -34.23 -16.78 16.99
CA PHE A 15 -33.39 -15.84 16.23
C PHE A 15 -31.91 -16.19 16.37
N GLU A 16 -31.44 -16.49 17.58
CA GLU A 16 -30.08 -16.99 17.84
C GLU A 16 -29.84 -18.31 17.11
N GLY A 17 -30.74 -19.29 17.26
CA GLY A 17 -30.63 -20.60 16.59
C GLY A 17 -30.56 -20.50 15.06
N ASN A 18 -31.33 -19.59 14.46
CA ASN A 18 -31.27 -19.32 13.02
C ASN A 18 -29.94 -18.63 12.64
N SER A 19 -29.48 -17.66 13.43
CA SER A 19 -28.23 -16.94 13.20
C SER A 19 -26.99 -17.86 13.24
N PHE A 20 -26.95 -18.81 14.16
CA PHE A 20 -25.90 -19.83 14.20
C PHE A 20 -25.95 -20.81 13.02
N ASN A 21 -27.14 -21.14 12.52
CA ASN A 21 -27.27 -21.95 11.31
C ASN A 21 -26.70 -21.21 10.09
N ILE A 22 -27.01 -19.92 9.95
CA ILE A 22 -26.48 -19.06 8.89
C ILE A 22 -24.94 -18.98 8.98
N LEU A 23 -24.37 -18.82 10.18
CA LEU A 23 -22.92 -18.86 10.38
C LEU A 23 -22.33 -20.20 9.92
N LYS A 24 -22.92 -21.32 10.34
CA LYS A 24 -22.42 -22.65 9.98
C LYS A 24 -22.45 -22.87 8.46
N GLN A 25 -23.46 -22.37 7.77
CA GLN A 25 -23.52 -22.42 6.30
C GLN A 25 -22.37 -21.62 5.68
N LEU A 26 -22.10 -20.40 6.16
CA LEU A 26 -20.96 -19.61 5.70
C LEU A 26 -19.63 -20.35 5.93
N GLU A 27 -19.43 -20.94 7.11
CA GLU A 27 -18.20 -21.67 7.44
C GLU A 27 -17.99 -22.89 6.53
N VAL A 28 -19.04 -23.64 6.24
CA VAL A 28 -19.00 -24.75 5.27
C VAL A 28 -18.57 -24.24 3.89
N ILE A 29 -19.13 -23.12 3.42
CA ILE A 29 -18.73 -22.51 2.15
C ILE A 29 -17.24 -22.16 2.18
N LEU A 30 -16.78 -21.45 3.21
CA LEU A 30 -15.38 -21.02 3.36
C LEU A 30 -14.37 -22.16 3.52
N GLN A 31 -14.81 -23.33 3.96
CA GLN A 31 -14.01 -24.56 4.02
C GLN A 31 -14.02 -25.31 2.68
N SER A 32 -15.18 -25.37 2.01
CA SER A 32 -15.34 -26.05 0.73
C SER A 32 -14.65 -25.32 -0.43
N ASP A 33 -14.63 -23.99 -0.38
CA ASP A 33 -13.98 -23.13 -1.36
C ASP A 33 -12.90 -22.26 -0.68
N PRO A 34 -11.68 -22.80 -0.48
CA PRO A 34 -10.59 -22.07 0.14
C PRO A 34 -9.99 -20.98 -0.76
N LEU A 35 -10.35 -20.97 -2.05
CA LEU A 35 -9.78 -20.09 -3.06
C LEU A 35 -10.59 -18.81 -3.29
N ILE A 36 -11.65 -18.58 -2.50
CA ILE A 36 -12.47 -17.37 -2.60
C ILE A 36 -11.57 -16.13 -2.61
N ASP A 37 -11.65 -15.33 -3.67
CA ASP A 37 -10.79 -14.19 -3.92
C ASP A 37 -11.54 -12.84 -3.89
N GLU A 38 -12.87 -12.88 -3.86
CA GLU A 38 -13.74 -11.70 -3.81
C GLU A 38 -15.04 -11.98 -3.03
N VAL A 39 -15.45 -11.00 -2.22
CA VAL A 39 -16.75 -11.02 -1.51
C VAL A 39 -17.59 -9.81 -1.91
N GLY A 40 -18.86 -10.07 -2.25
CA GLY A 40 -19.87 -9.04 -2.49
C GLY A 40 -21.00 -9.09 -1.46
N PHE A 41 -21.52 -7.92 -1.09
CA PHE A 41 -22.72 -7.80 -0.27
C PHE A 41 -23.87 -7.34 -1.15
N LEU A 42 -24.84 -8.22 -1.39
CA LEU A 42 -25.86 -8.01 -2.41
C LEU A 42 -27.26 -7.95 -1.79
N HIS A 43 -28.09 -7.09 -2.35
CA HIS A 43 -29.51 -7.11 -2.03
C HIS A 43 -30.12 -8.43 -2.57
N PRO A 44 -31.05 -9.08 -1.85
CA PRO A 44 -31.66 -10.34 -2.29
C PRO A 44 -32.19 -10.33 -3.73
N SER A 45 -32.71 -9.18 -4.19
CA SER A 45 -33.20 -9.02 -5.57
C SER A 45 -32.12 -9.15 -6.65
N GLN A 46 -30.84 -9.04 -6.29
CA GLN A 46 -29.70 -9.11 -7.22
C GLN A 46 -29.22 -10.55 -7.45
N PHE A 47 -29.63 -11.51 -6.61
CA PHE A 47 -29.19 -12.90 -6.72
C PHE A 47 -29.72 -13.60 -7.98
N ALA A 48 -30.89 -13.20 -8.48
CA ALA A 48 -31.44 -13.75 -9.73
C ALA A 48 -30.55 -13.44 -10.94
N ALA A 49 -30.04 -12.22 -11.04
CA ALA A 49 -29.17 -11.78 -12.13
C ALA A 49 -27.85 -12.56 -12.19
N LEU A 50 -27.26 -12.89 -11.03
CA LEU A 50 -26.04 -13.70 -10.97
C LEU A 50 -26.24 -15.10 -11.57
N ASN A 51 -27.42 -15.68 -11.38
CA ASN A 51 -27.73 -16.99 -11.95
C ASN A 51 -28.00 -16.90 -13.46
N GLU A 52 -28.62 -15.82 -13.95
CA GLU A 52 -28.92 -15.61 -15.37
C GLU A 52 -27.66 -15.37 -16.23
N GLU A 53 -26.70 -14.58 -15.75
CA GLU A 53 -25.41 -14.33 -16.44
C GLU A 53 -24.61 -15.63 -16.66
N THR A 54 -24.84 -16.65 -15.82
CA THR A 54 -24.15 -17.94 -15.88
C THR A 54 -24.65 -18.82 -17.04
N TYR A 55 -25.95 -18.81 -17.34
CA TYR A 55 -26.54 -19.67 -18.38
C TYR A 55 -26.37 -19.12 -19.81
N GLY A 56 -26.00 -17.83 -19.96
CA GLY A 56 -25.72 -17.22 -21.26
C GLY A 56 -24.41 -17.66 -21.93
N SER A 57 -23.52 -18.32 -21.18
CA SER A 57 -22.15 -18.67 -21.65
C SER A 57 -21.93 -20.18 -21.88
N ALA A 58 -22.89 -21.05 -21.54
CA ALA A 58 -22.75 -22.50 -21.60
C ALA A 58 -23.75 -23.16 -22.57
N ASN A 59 -23.53 -23.01 -23.88
CA ASN A 59 -24.10 -23.94 -24.85
C ASN A 59 -23.22 -25.20 -24.90
N ASN A 60 -23.62 -26.21 -24.11
CA ASN A 60 -23.37 -27.67 -24.22
C ASN A 60 -22.90 -28.29 -22.90
N ALA A 61 -23.85 -28.81 -22.12
CA ALA A 61 -23.90 -30.23 -21.75
C ALA A 61 -25.10 -30.47 -20.82
N GLN A 62 -25.90 -31.47 -21.17
CA GLN A 62 -27.02 -31.95 -20.39
C GLN A 62 -26.58 -32.62 -19.09
N ASN A 63 -27.50 -32.58 -18.11
CA ASN A 63 -27.70 -33.51 -17.00
C ASN A 63 -26.81 -33.38 -15.76
N SER A 64 -27.30 -32.56 -14.83
CA SER A 64 -27.57 -33.02 -13.47
C SER A 64 -28.79 -32.27 -12.94
N GLU A 65 -29.96 -32.91 -13.06
CA GLU A 65 -31.17 -32.52 -12.36
C GLU A 65 -30.96 -32.74 -10.85
N ASN A 66 -30.61 -31.68 -10.12
CA ASN A 66 -30.84 -31.52 -8.68
C ASN A 66 -30.38 -30.12 -8.20
N GLU A 67 -30.94 -29.05 -8.76
CA GLU A 67 -30.95 -27.76 -8.06
C GLU A 67 -32.36 -27.19 -8.10
N MET A 68 -33.04 -27.34 -6.97
CA MET A 68 -34.40 -26.89 -6.73
C MET A 68 -34.49 -25.38 -6.96
N SER A 69 -35.38 -24.96 -7.83
CA SER A 69 -35.83 -23.57 -7.97
C SER A 69 -36.25 -23.00 -6.60
N SER A 70 -35.82 -21.78 -6.26
CA SER A 70 -36.62 -20.73 -5.59
C SER A 70 -35.77 -19.71 -4.80
N GLY A 71 -35.58 -18.52 -5.36
CA GLY A 71 -35.79 -17.20 -4.72
C GLY A 71 -35.25 -16.82 -3.33
N ASN A 72 -34.43 -17.63 -2.63
CA ASN A 72 -34.10 -17.37 -1.21
C ASN A 72 -32.69 -17.80 -0.80
N SER A 73 -31.73 -17.81 -1.72
CA SER A 73 -30.35 -18.14 -1.36
C SER A 73 -29.68 -16.96 -0.66
N ILE A 74 -29.46 -17.07 0.65
CA ILE A 74 -28.78 -16.06 1.47
C ILE A 74 -27.27 -15.95 1.16
N PHE A 75 -26.72 -17.00 0.53
CA PHE A 75 -25.35 -17.05 0.03
C PHE A 75 -25.35 -17.48 -1.44
N TRP A 76 -24.35 -17.04 -2.19
CA TRP A 76 -24.07 -17.55 -3.53
C TRP A 76 -22.55 -17.71 -3.66
N ASN A 77 -22.09 -18.89 -4.06
CA ASN A 77 -20.68 -19.20 -4.22
C ASN A 77 -20.44 -19.96 -5.52
N ARG A 78 -19.74 -19.33 -6.47
CA ARG A 78 -19.30 -19.91 -7.75
C ARG A 78 -18.04 -19.17 -8.21
N ASP A 79 -17.19 -19.83 -8.99
CA ASP A 79 -15.98 -19.24 -9.58
C ASP A 79 -15.07 -18.51 -8.57
N HIS A 80 -14.99 -19.03 -7.33
CA HIS A 80 -14.25 -18.43 -6.22
C HIS A 80 -14.75 -17.03 -5.81
N LYS A 81 -16.00 -16.70 -6.14
CA LYS A 81 -16.70 -15.48 -5.73
C LYS A 81 -17.74 -15.84 -4.67
N LEU A 82 -17.87 -15.03 -3.65
CA LEU A 82 -18.88 -15.20 -2.60
C LEU A 82 -19.77 -13.96 -2.53
N ALA A 83 -21.07 -14.13 -2.73
CA ALA A 83 -22.06 -13.11 -2.43
C ALA A 83 -22.83 -13.46 -1.15
N ILE A 84 -22.98 -12.48 -0.27
CA ILE A 84 -23.72 -12.58 0.99
C ILE A 84 -24.90 -11.61 0.92
N SER A 85 -26.10 -12.11 1.22
CA SER A 85 -27.32 -11.29 1.23
C SER A 85 -27.24 -10.22 2.31
N THR A 86 -27.60 -8.98 1.97
CA THR A 86 -27.63 -7.86 2.92
C THR A 86 -28.62 -8.09 4.07
N GLU A 87 -29.65 -8.92 3.87
CA GLU A 87 -30.67 -9.23 4.90
C GLU A 87 -30.10 -10.01 6.08
N VAL A 88 -29.04 -10.81 5.87
CA VAL A 88 -28.48 -11.66 6.91
C VAL A 88 -27.25 -11.06 7.59
N LEU A 89 -26.75 -9.90 7.17
CA LEU A 89 -25.47 -9.36 7.65
C LEU A 89 -25.44 -9.14 9.16
N PHE A 90 -26.49 -8.54 9.73
CA PHE A 90 -26.56 -8.29 11.17
C PHE A 90 -26.64 -9.59 12.00
N PRO A 91 -27.60 -10.52 11.75
CA PRO A 91 -27.65 -11.78 12.51
C PRO A 91 -26.38 -12.62 12.34
N LEU A 92 -25.84 -12.69 11.11
CA LEU A 92 -24.61 -13.42 10.82
C LEU A 92 -23.40 -12.79 11.53
N TYR A 93 -23.27 -11.46 11.56
CA TYR A 93 -22.24 -10.76 12.31
C TYR A 93 -22.34 -11.07 13.81
N ALA A 94 -23.54 -11.00 14.39
CA ALA A 94 -23.77 -11.28 15.81
C ALA A 94 -23.36 -12.71 16.17
N ALA A 95 -23.76 -13.70 15.37
CA ALA A 95 -23.38 -15.09 15.55
C ALA A 95 -21.87 -15.30 15.41
N ALA A 96 -21.24 -14.76 14.35
CA ALA A 96 -19.80 -14.88 14.11
C ALA A 96 -18.99 -14.25 15.25
N LYS A 97 -19.43 -13.08 15.75
CA LYS A 97 -18.80 -12.41 16.88
C LYS A 97 -18.90 -13.25 18.16
N HIS A 98 -20.08 -13.75 18.49
CA HIS A 98 -20.28 -14.56 19.69
C HIS A 98 -19.45 -15.85 19.64
N ALA A 99 -19.48 -16.56 18.51
CA ALA A 99 -18.70 -17.79 18.31
C ALA A 99 -17.19 -17.52 18.43
N PHE A 100 -16.70 -16.43 17.82
CA PHE A 100 -15.31 -16.01 17.95
C PHE A 100 -14.92 -15.67 19.40
N GLU A 101 -15.72 -14.87 20.11
CA GLU A 101 -15.43 -14.49 21.50
C GLU A 101 -15.40 -15.70 22.43
N ALA A 102 -16.31 -16.66 22.22
CA ALA A 102 -16.33 -17.92 22.97
C ALA A 102 -15.05 -18.75 22.70
N ALA A 103 -14.70 -18.96 21.42
CA ALA A 103 -13.51 -19.72 21.05
C ALA A 103 -12.20 -19.05 21.52
N ASP A 104 -12.08 -17.74 21.35
CA ASP A 104 -10.91 -16.95 21.76
C ASP A 104 -10.72 -16.97 23.28
N THR A 105 -11.81 -16.91 24.05
CA THR A 105 -11.77 -17.02 25.51
C THR A 105 -11.23 -18.39 25.95
N GLN A 106 -11.76 -19.48 25.38
CA GLN A 106 -11.33 -20.84 25.71
C GLN A 106 -9.86 -21.08 25.32
N TYR A 107 -9.46 -20.64 24.13
CA TYR A 107 -8.08 -20.73 23.68
C TYR A 107 -7.14 -19.94 24.60
N LYS A 108 -7.46 -18.70 24.95
CA LYS A 108 -6.64 -17.89 25.87
C LYS A 108 -6.53 -18.51 27.26
N MET A 109 -7.62 -19.09 27.78
CA MET A 109 -7.60 -19.81 29.07
C MET A 109 -6.62 -20.99 29.04
N LEU A 110 -6.66 -21.82 27.99
CA LEU A 110 -5.75 -22.96 27.85
C LEU A 110 -4.29 -22.52 27.71
N THR A 111 -4.05 -21.44 26.98
CA THR A 111 -2.69 -20.99 26.67
C THR A 111 -2.00 -20.22 27.80
N ASN A 112 -2.76 -19.63 28.73
CA ASN A 112 -2.23 -18.91 29.88
C ASN A 112 -2.00 -19.80 31.11
N LEU A 113 -2.34 -21.10 31.03
CA LEU A 113 -2.04 -22.05 32.09
C LEU A 113 -0.52 -22.20 32.24
N PRO A 114 0.04 -22.13 33.47
CA PRO A 114 1.46 -22.30 33.68
C PRO A 114 1.89 -23.71 33.24
N THR A 115 2.73 -23.82 32.21
CA THR A 115 3.44 -25.07 31.90
C THR A 115 4.38 -25.36 33.06
N ASN A 116 3.94 -26.16 34.04
CA ASN A 116 4.81 -26.79 35.01
C ASN A 116 5.74 -27.75 34.25
N ARG A 117 6.87 -27.25 33.73
CA ARG A 117 7.97 -28.04 33.15
C ARG A 117 8.74 -28.84 34.21
N GLY A 118 8.06 -29.35 35.22
CA GLY A 118 8.65 -30.06 36.35
C GLY A 118 7.77 -31.23 36.77
N LYS A 119 8.22 -32.42 36.37
CA LYS A 119 7.87 -33.77 36.86
C LYS A 119 6.71 -34.48 36.16
N SER A 120 7.08 -35.58 35.49
CA SER A 120 6.27 -36.74 35.10
C SER A 120 4.79 -36.45 34.83
N MET A 121 4.52 -35.87 33.67
CA MET A 121 3.16 -35.81 33.15
C MET A 121 2.94 -37.06 32.30
N ASP A 122 1.85 -37.78 32.57
CA ASP A 122 1.41 -38.96 31.82
C ASP A 122 1.30 -38.62 30.33
N GLU A 123 1.88 -39.44 29.44
CA GLU A 123 1.89 -39.17 27.98
C GLU A 123 0.45 -38.98 27.42
N THR A 124 -0.53 -39.68 27.99
CA THR A 124 -1.96 -39.57 27.64
C THR A 124 -2.59 -38.23 28.04
N ALA A 125 -2.13 -37.61 29.13
CA ALA A 125 -2.61 -36.29 29.56
C ALA A 125 -2.02 -35.17 28.68
N ALA A 126 -0.78 -35.35 28.20
CA ALA A 126 -0.15 -34.43 27.25
C ALA A 126 -0.87 -34.46 25.89
N ASP A 127 -1.17 -35.64 25.35
CA ASP A 127 -1.86 -35.79 24.06
C ASP A 127 -3.29 -35.23 24.07
N SER A 128 -4.04 -35.44 25.14
CA SER A 128 -5.39 -34.87 25.29
C SER A 128 -5.39 -33.35 25.43
N SER A 129 -4.39 -32.78 26.12
CA SER A 129 -4.23 -31.32 26.22
C SER A 129 -3.83 -30.68 24.89
N GLN A 130 -2.99 -31.36 24.11
CA GLN A 130 -2.59 -30.92 22.78
C GLN A 130 -3.78 -30.98 21.80
N PHE A 131 -4.55 -32.07 21.81
CA PHE A 131 -5.75 -32.21 20.98
C PHE A 131 -6.79 -31.12 21.29
N SER A 132 -6.97 -30.79 22.58
CA SER A 132 -7.84 -29.69 23.00
C SER A 132 -7.34 -28.33 22.50
N ALA A 133 -6.04 -28.07 22.61
CA ALA A 133 -5.44 -26.84 22.10
C ALA A 133 -5.62 -26.71 20.58
N ASP A 134 -5.32 -27.77 19.82
CA ASP A 134 -5.46 -27.80 18.35
C ASP A 134 -6.93 -27.58 17.92
N PHE A 135 -7.89 -28.14 18.66
CA PHE A 135 -9.32 -27.92 18.42
C PHE A 135 -9.69 -26.44 18.57
N PHE A 136 -9.33 -25.81 19.69
CA PHE A 136 -9.66 -24.39 19.91
C PHE A 136 -8.87 -23.45 19.00
N GLU A 137 -7.65 -23.80 18.58
CA GLU A 137 -6.94 -23.07 17.54
C GLU A 137 -7.73 -23.06 16.22
N ASN A 138 -8.24 -24.21 15.79
CA ASN A 138 -9.04 -24.32 14.57
C ASN A 138 -10.35 -23.51 14.69
N GLU A 139 -11.04 -23.60 15.82
CA GLU A 139 -12.24 -22.80 16.07
C GLU A 139 -11.94 -21.29 16.02
N VAL A 140 -10.87 -20.82 16.68
CA VAL A 140 -10.45 -19.41 16.62
C VAL A 140 -10.19 -18.99 15.18
N MET A 141 -9.47 -19.81 14.39
CA MET A 141 -9.16 -19.51 13.00
C MET A 141 -10.39 -19.52 12.10
N MET A 142 -11.36 -20.39 12.34
CA MET A 142 -12.61 -20.48 11.59
C MET A 142 -13.54 -19.30 11.89
N HIS A 143 -13.88 -19.10 13.17
CA HIS A 143 -14.80 -18.04 13.61
C HIS A 143 -14.25 -16.65 13.32
N SER A 144 -12.94 -16.43 13.52
CA SER A 144 -12.33 -15.15 13.16
C SER A 144 -12.32 -14.89 11.66
N LYS A 145 -12.22 -15.93 10.80
CA LYS A 145 -12.33 -15.78 9.35
C LYS A 145 -13.73 -15.26 8.97
N ALA A 146 -14.78 -15.91 9.49
CA ALA A 146 -16.16 -15.49 9.27
C ALA A 146 -16.42 -14.07 9.80
N LEU A 147 -15.97 -13.76 11.02
CA LEU A 147 -16.13 -12.43 11.62
C LEU A 147 -15.42 -11.33 10.82
N LEU A 148 -14.18 -11.57 10.38
CA LEU A 148 -13.39 -10.58 9.63
C LEU A 148 -13.89 -10.35 8.21
N LEU A 149 -14.63 -11.29 7.60
CA LEU A 149 -15.34 -11.04 6.36
C LEU A 149 -16.49 -10.03 6.53
N LEU A 150 -17.07 -9.93 7.72
CA LEU A 150 -18.21 -9.05 8.02
C LEU A 150 -17.74 -7.75 8.70
N SER A 151 -16.62 -7.81 9.41
CA SER A 151 -16.05 -6.72 10.21
C SER A 151 -14.52 -6.74 10.09
N CYS A 152 -14.02 -6.36 8.91
CA CYS A 152 -12.61 -6.40 8.54
C CYS A 152 -11.66 -5.62 9.49
N ASP A 153 -12.17 -4.64 10.23
CA ASP A 153 -11.39 -3.83 11.16
C ASP A 153 -11.42 -4.32 12.62
N SER A 154 -11.86 -5.56 12.88
CA SER A 154 -11.75 -6.18 14.20
C SER A 154 -10.28 -6.49 14.55
N ALA A 155 -9.61 -5.54 15.20
CA ALA A 155 -8.23 -5.70 15.65
C ALA A 155 -8.05 -6.91 16.59
N THR A 156 -9.05 -7.20 17.42
CA THR A 156 -9.04 -8.36 18.33
C THR A 156 -8.97 -9.67 17.55
N ALA A 157 -9.82 -9.86 16.54
CA ALA A 157 -9.81 -11.06 15.71
C ALA A 157 -8.49 -11.22 14.97
N TRP A 158 -7.97 -10.16 14.37
CA TRP A 158 -6.64 -10.18 13.75
C TRP A 158 -5.53 -10.56 14.73
N ASN A 159 -5.57 -10.06 15.97
CA ASN A 159 -4.55 -10.36 16.98
C ASN A 159 -4.65 -11.79 17.50
N SER A 160 -5.85 -12.34 17.65
CA SER A 160 -6.06 -13.75 18.01
C SER A 160 -5.50 -14.69 16.93
N ARG A 161 -5.69 -14.36 15.65
CA ARG A 161 -5.04 -15.10 14.53
C ARG A 161 -3.52 -15.06 14.62
N LYS A 162 -2.93 -13.87 14.87
CA LYS A 162 -1.47 -13.73 15.08
C LYS A 162 -1.00 -14.61 16.24
N LEU A 163 -1.74 -14.65 17.35
CA LEU A 163 -1.39 -15.46 18.52
C LEU A 163 -1.40 -16.95 18.23
N VAL A 164 -2.42 -17.45 17.52
CA VAL A 164 -2.49 -18.86 17.08
C VAL A 164 -1.32 -19.18 16.15
N ILE A 165 -1.11 -18.37 15.11
CA ILE A 165 -0.07 -18.64 14.11
C ILE A 165 1.34 -18.54 14.68
N SER A 166 1.61 -17.59 15.58
CA SER A 166 2.95 -17.40 16.18
C SER A 166 3.43 -18.61 16.97
N LYS A 167 2.54 -19.52 17.38
CA LYS A 167 2.90 -20.77 18.05
C LYS A 167 3.21 -21.90 17.09
N LYS A 168 2.83 -21.77 15.82
CA LYS A 168 3.10 -22.77 14.78
C LYS A 168 4.49 -22.51 14.19
N GLN A 169 5.28 -23.56 14.02
CA GLN A 169 6.62 -23.46 13.40
C GLN A 169 6.57 -23.51 11.86
N GLN A 170 5.38 -23.70 11.27
CA GLN A 170 5.22 -23.91 9.83
C GLN A 170 4.98 -22.59 9.09
N SER A 171 5.47 -22.49 7.86
CA SER A 171 5.28 -21.31 6.99
C SER A 171 3.96 -21.30 6.22
N SER A 172 3.33 -22.46 5.99
CA SER A 172 2.06 -22.57 5.24
C SER A 172 0.96 -21.64 5.78
N PRO A 173 0.70 -21.59 7.11
CA PRO A 173 -0.34 -20.74 7.67
C PRO A 173 -0.13 -19.24 7.38
N LEU A 174 1.11 -18.80 7.20
CA LEU A 174 1.41 -17.39 6.89
C LEU A 174 1.02 -17.01 5.46
N MET A 175 1.14 -17.95 4.50
CA MET A 175 0.70 -17.69 3.12
C MET A 175 -0.82 -17.60 3.03
N ASP A 176 -1.52 -18.45 3.80
CA ASP A 176 -2.99 -18.41 3.89
C ASP A 176 -3.47 -17.07 4.45
N GLU A 177 -2.74 -16.45 5.38
CA GLU A 177 -3.06 -15.10 5.88
C GLU A 177 -2.86 -14.00 4.83
N LEU A 178 -1.87 -14.13 3.93
CA LEU A 178 -1.73 -13.21 2.80
C LEU A 178 -2.90 -13.35 1.83
N LEU A 179 -3.35 -14.57 1.55
CA LEU A 179 -4.54 -14.80 0.72
C LEU A 179 -5.79 -14.24 1.39
N PHE A 180 -6.00 -14.55 2.67
CA PHE A 180 -7.16 -14.09 3.42
C PHE A 180 -7.23 -12.56 3.54
N SER A 181 -6.11 -11.90 3.82
CA SER A 181 -6.06 -10.43 3.82
C SER A 181 -6.24 -9.85 2.40
N SER A 182 -5.85 -10.57 1.34
CA SER A 182 -6.12 -10.14 -0.05
C SER A 182 -7.63 -10.17 -0.34
N LEU A 183 -8.32 -11.23 0.12
CA LEU A 183 -9.77 -11.33 0.04
C LEU A 183 -10.45 -10.16 0.75
N ILE A 184 -10.01 -9.80 1.95
CA ILE A 184 -10.56 -8.64 2.67
C ILE A 184 -10.31 -7.33 1.91
N LEU A 185 -9.10 -7.14 1.38
CA LEU A 185 -8.75 -5.94 0.62
C LEU A 185 -9.47 -5.84 -0.73
N SER A 186 -10.02 -6.94 -1.26
CA SER A 186 -10.81 -6.93 -2.51
C SER A 186 -12.06 -6.05 -2.39
N TYR A 187 -12.76 -6.10 -1.25
CA TYR A 187 -13.97 -5.32 -0.98
C TYR A 187 -13.73 -4.15 -0.01
N ALA A 188 -12.71 -4.24 0.85
CA ALA A 188 -12.32 -3.21 1.81
C ALA A 188 -10.87 -2.73 1.60
N PRO A 189 -10.54 -2.11 0.44
CA PRO A 189 -9.17 -1.77 0.05
C PRO A 189 -8.45 -0.78 0.99
N LYS A 190 -9.21 -0.10 1.84
CA LYS A 190 -8.73 0.90 2.82
C LYS A 190 -8.77 0.39 4.27
N SER A 191 -8.93 -0.91 4.53
CA SER A 191 -8.84 -1.47 5.89
C SER A 191 -7.41 -1.38 6.42
N GLU A 192 -7.20 -0.65 7.52
CA GLU A 192 -5.86 -0.55 8.13
C GLU A 192 -5.44 -1.85 8.78
N ASN A 193 -6.38 -2.56 9.41
CA ASN A 193 -6.03 -3.78 10.11
C ASN A 193 -5.59 -4.88 9.15
N ALA A 194 -6.22 -4.98 7.96
CA ALA A 194 -5.77 -5.89 6.90
C ALA A 194 -4.34 -5.56 6.45
N TRP A 195 -4.04 -4.29 6.14
CA TRP A 195 -2.68 -3.87 5.76
C TRP A 195 -1.65 -4.09 6.88
N SER A 196 -2.01 -3.78 8.12
CA SER A 196 -1.17 -4.01 9.30
C SER A 196 -0.87 -5.50 9.51
N HIS A 197 -1.88 -6.36 9.33
CA HIS A 197 -1.72 -7.80 9.41
C HIS A 197 -0.80 -8.33 8.30
N ARG A 198 -0.94 -7.85 7.06
CA ARG A 198 -0.01 -8.20 5.98
C ARG A 198 1.43 -7.85 6.30
N ARG A 199 1.69 -6.64 6.80
CA ARG A 199 3.04 -6.22 7.21
C ARG A 199 3.59 -7.14 8.30
N TRP A 200 2.75 -7.55 9.26
CA TRP A 200 3.15 -8.54 10.27
C TRP A 200 3.51 -9.90 9.65
N VAL A 201 2.73 -10.40 8.69
CA VAL A 201 3.02 -11.65 7.98
C VAL A 201 4.35 -11.54 7.23
N VAL A 202 4.52 -10.52 6.40
CA VAL A 202 5.74 -10.28 5.60
C VAL A 202 6.97 -10.14 6.51
N LYS A 203 6.84 -9.45 7.64
CA LYS A 203 7.92 -9.34 8.64
C LYS A 203 8.25 -10.69 9.30
N THR A 204 7.26 -11.53 9.55
CA THR A 204 7.44 -12.84 10.20
C THR A 204 8.15 -13.84 9.28
N ILE A 205 7.86 -13.81 7.97
CA ILE A 205 8.52 -14.68 6.98
C ILE A 205 9.89 -14.15 6.52
N ALA A 206 10.19 -12.88 6.80
CA ALA A 206 11.44 -12.26 6.40
C ALA A 206 12.63 -12.98 7.06
N GLY A 207 13.57 -13.46 6.24
CA GLY A 207 14.78 -14.17 6.68
C GLY A 207 14.62 -15.68 6.92
N THR A 208 13.40 -16.21 6.91
CA THR A 208 13.13 -17.66 7.08
C THR A 208 12.57 -18.31 5.82
N HIS A 209 11.85 -17.55 4.99
CA HIS A 209 11.18 -18.08 3.81
C HIS A 209 12.08 -18.00 2.55
N PRO A 210 12.28 -19.11 1.80
CA PRO A 210 13.23 -19.16 0.69
C PRO A 210 12.85 -18.26 -0.50
N ASN A 211 11.56 -17.98 -0.68
CA ASN A 211 11.02 -17.20 -1.81
C ASN A 211 10.64 -15.76 -1.44
N MET A 212 11.36 -15.12 -0.51
CA MET A 212 11.03 -13.76 -0.05
C MET A 212 10.92 -12.75 -1.20
N GLU A 213 11.86 -12.79 -2.14
CA GLU A 213 11.87 -11.90 -3.31
C GLU A 213 10.56 -11.96 -4.12
N LYS A 214 10.08 -13.17 -4.40
CA LYS A 214 8.83 -13.42 -5.12
C LYS A 214 7.61 -12.95 -4.33
N ILE A 215 7.63 -13.08 -3.01
CA ILE A 215 6.52 -12.62 -2.16
C ILE A 215 6.46 -11.10 -2.15
N VAL A 216 7.58 -10.42 -1.93
CA VAL A 216 7.65 -8.95 -1.96
C VAL A 216 7.20 -8.41 -3.32
N TYR A 217 7.60 -9.06 -4.40
CA TYR A 217 7.16 -8.73 -5.74
C TYR A 217 5.64 -8.84 -5.91
N LYS A 218 5.03 -9.95 -5.46
CA LYS A 218 3.56 -10.14 -5.47
C LYS A 218 2.83 -9.12 -4.60
N GLU A 219 3.40 -8.74 -3.46
CA GLU A 219 2.83 -7.70 -2.60
C GLU A 219 2.81 -6.33 -3.32
N SER A 220 3.87 -6.01 -4.07
CA SER A 220 3.92 -4.80 -4.91
C SER A 220 2.83 -4.80 -5.99
N GLU A 221 2.66 -5.92 -6.69
CA GLU A 221 1.59 -6.09 -7.70
C GLU A 221 0.18 -5.99 -7.10
N LEU A 222 -0.02 -6.49 -5.88
CA LEU A 222 -1.29 -6.33 -5.19
C LEU A 222 -1.61 -4.86 -4.92
N VAL A 223 -0.62 -4.08 -4.42
CA VAL A 223 -0.83 -2.64 -4.20
C VAL A 223 -1.20 -1.94 -5.50
N GLU A 224 -0.52 -2.25 -6.59
CA GLU A 224 -0.81 -1.67 -7.90
C GLU A 224 -2.27 -1.92 -8.32
N LYS A 225 -2.71 -3.19 -8.24
CA LYS A 225 -4.11 -3.57 -8.55
C LYS A 225 -5.13 -2.85 -7.67
N LEU A 226 -4.84 -2.70 -6.38
CA LEU A 226 -5.75 -2.06 -5.43
C LEU A 226 -5.75 -0.53 -5.55
N ALA A 227 -4.62 0.08 -5.90
CA ALA A 227 -4.52 1.51 -6.17
C ALA A 227 -5.34 1.89 -7.41
N GLU A 228 -5.39 1.00 -8.42
CA GLU A 228 -6.17 1.21 -9.64
C GLU A 228 -7.68 1.17 -9.33
N LYS A 229 -8.10 0.16 -8.56
CA LYS A 229 -9.51 -0.03 -8.18
C LYS A 229 -10.00 1.01 -7.15
N SER A 230 -9.09 1.57 -6.34
CA SER A 230 -9.44 2.46 -5.22
C SER A 230 -8.64 3.75 -5.28
N LYS A 231 -9.26 4.80 -5.82
CA LYS A 231 -8.65 6.13 -5.88
C LYS A 231 -8.21 6.61 -4.49
N MET A 232 -7.02 7.24 -4.47
CA MET A 232 -6.40 7.81 -3.25
C MET A 232 -6.22 6.78 -2.13
N ASN A 233 -5.77 5.57 -2.46
CA ASN A 233 -5.49 4.55 -1.46
C ASN A 233 -4.09 4.74 -0.83
N TYR A 234 -3.99 5.72 0.07
CA TYR A 234 -2.76 6.01 0.80
C TYR A 234 -2.24 4.79 1.58
N ARG A 235 -3.12 3.93 2.10
CA ARG A 235 -2.71 2.75 2.89
C ARG A 235 -1.97 1.72 2.04
N ALA A 236 -2.44 1.49 0.81
CA ALA A 236 -1.78 0.60 -0.13
C ALA A 236 -0.41 1.17 -0.54
N TRP A 237 -0.34 2.45 -0.89
CA TRP A 237 0.93 3.11 -1.20
C TRP A 237 1.92 3.11 -0.02
N TYR A 238 1.44 3.35 1.19
CA TYR A 238 2.24 3.26 2.41
C TYR A 238 2.82 1.84 2.60
N HIS A 239 2.03 0.80 2.35
CA HIS A 239 2.51 -0.58 2.33
C HIS A 239 3.60 -0.79 1.28
N ARG A 240 3.42 -0.30 0.05
CA ARG A 240 4.43 -0.40 -1.02
C ARG A 240 5.72 0.34 -0.67
N CYS A 241 5.64 1.53 -0.08
CA CYS A 241 6.80 2.26 0.45
C CYS A 241 7.53 1.45 1.53
N TRP A 242 6.79 0.85 2.46
CA TRP A 242 7.37 0.01 3.52
C TRP A 242 8.10 -1.23 2.94
N LEU A 243 7.55 -1.83 1.88
CA LEU A 243 8.15 -2.98 1.19
C LEU A 243 9.52 -2.67 0.57
N VAL A 244 9.83 -1.40 0.27
CA VAL A 244 11.11 -1.00 -0.35
C VAL A 244 12.31 -1.49 0.46
N SER A 245 12.18 -1.57 1.80
CA SER A 245 13.22 -2.10 2.68
C SER A 245 13.62 -3.56 2.39
N TYR A 246 12.74 -4.34 1.77
CA TYR A 246 12.93 -5.75 1.41
C TYR A 246 13.31 -5.98 -0.05
N LEU A 247 13.32 -4.95 -0.89
CA LEU A 247 13.63 -5.08 -2.32
C LEU A 247 15.13 -5.24 -2.55
N THR A 248 15.49 -6.11 -3.50
CA THR A 248 16.85 -6.16 -4.04
C THR A 248 17.11 -4.96 -4.95
N ARG A 249 18.38 -4.62 -5.23
CA ARG A 249 18.72 -3.53 -6.17
C ARG A 249 18.06 -3.73 -7.54
N SER A 250 18.01 -4.97 -8.04
CA SER A 250 17.36 -5.29 -9.31
C SER A 250 15.87 -4.99 -9.29
N GLN A 251 15.18 -5.39 -8.22
CA GLN A 251 13.75 -5.11 -8.06
C GLN A 251 13.47 -3.61 -7.90
N VAL A 252 14.34 -2.86 -7.23
CA VAL A 252 14.19 -1.39 -7.12
C VAL A 252 14.24 -0.73 -8.51
N LEU A 253 15.18 -1.14 -9.36
CA LEU A 253 15.28 -0.63 -10.74
C LEU A 253 14.04 -1.00 -11.57
N GLU A 254 13.53 -2.23 -11.41
CA GLU A 254 12.29 -2.67 -12.07
C GLU A 254 11.07 -1.86 -11.59
N GLU A 255 10.93 -1.63 -10.29
CA GLU A 255 9.86 -0.84 -9.70
C GLU A 255 9.91 0.63 -10.15
N LEU A 256 11.12 1.21 -10.33
CA LEU A 256 11.27 2.53 -10.95
C LEU A 256 10.73 2.55 -12.38
N MET A 257 10.96 1.51 -13.17
CA MET A 257 10.42 1.42 -14.53
C MET A 257 8.89 1.23 -14.55
N LYS A 258 8.33 0.42 -13.65
CA LYS A 258 6.88 0.19 -13.55
C LYS A 258 6.14 1.43 -13.07
N SER A 259 6.58 2.02 -11.96
CA SER A 259 5.96 3.22 -11.41
C SER A 259 6.09 4.44 -12.31
N LYS A 260 7.03 4.44 -13.26
CA LYS A 260 7.14 5.48 -14.30
C LYS A 260 5.91 5.49 -15.21
N LYS A 261 5.52 4.30 -15.71
CA LYS A 261 4.31 4.12 -16.53
C LYS A 261 3.04 4.52 -15.77
N TRP A 262 2.97 4.16 -14.48
CA TRP A 262 1.87 4.56 -13.61
C TRP A 262 1.77 6.08 -13.49
N ALA A 263 2.88 6.75 -13.17
CA ALA A 263 2.94 8.20 -12.98
C ALA A 263 2.58 8.98 -14.25
N GLU A 264 2.92 8.47 -15.44
CA GLU A 264 2.54 9.09 -16.72
C GLU A 264 1.03 9.12 -16.94
N LEU A 265 0.29 8.13 -16.43
CA LEU A 265 -1.17 8.07 -16.46
C LEU A 265 -1.80 8.82 -15.27
N HIS A 266 -1.08 8.90 -14.15
CA HIS A 266 -1.58 9.42 -12.87
C HIS A 266 -0.72 10.59 -12.35
N VAL A 267 -0.52 11.61 -13.18
CA VAL A 267 0.40 12.73 -12.90
C VAL A 267 0.08 13.57 -11.65
N ALA A 268 -1.15 13.47 -11.13
CA ALA A 268 -1.57 14.12 -9.90
C ALA A 268 -1.44 13.21 -8.65
N ASP A 269 -1.01 11.95 -8.80
CA ASP A 269 -0.88 10.99 -7.70
C ASP A 269 0.42 11.21 -6.93
N ASN A 270 0.35 12.08 -5.92
CA ASN A 270 1.44 12.34 -4.98
C ASN A 270 1.97 11.06 -4.29
N CYS A 271 1.13 10.04 -4.09
CA CYS A 271 1.56 8.81 -3.43
C CYS A 271 2.52 8.02 -4.33
N CYS A 272 2.28 8.00 -5.64
CA CYS A 272 3.20 7.40 -6.60
C CYS A 272 4.56 8.10 -6.59
N PHE A 273 4.60 9.43 -6.64
CA PHE A 273 5.87 10.18 -6.57
C PHE A 273 6.60 10.00 -5.24
N HIS A 274 5.85 9.91 -4.12
CA HIS A 274 6.45 9.56 -2.83
C HIS A 274 7.06 8.15 -2.83
N TYR A 275 6.41 7.17 -3.48
CA TYR A 275 6.97 5.84 -3.65
C TYR A 275 8.26 5.85 -4.48
N ARG A 276 8.28 6.61 -5.58
CA ARG A 276 9.50 6.81 -6.39
C ARG A 276 10.64 7.40 -5.57
N LEU A 277 10.37 8.41 -4.74
CA LEU A 277 11.34 8.97 -3.80
C LEU A 277 11.94 7.88 -2.89
N GLN A 278 11.12 6.99 -2.33
CA GLN A 278 11.62 5.89 -1.47
C GLN A 278 12.52 4.92 -2.25
N LEU A 279 12.18 4.60 -3.51
CA LEU A 279 13.03 3.77 -4.38
C LEU A 279 14.40 4.42 -4.63
N PHE A 280 14.42 5.72 -4.91
CA PHE A 280 15.67 6.47 -5.09
C PHE A 280 16.52 6.49 -3.81
N LEU A 281 15.90 6.72 -2.64
CA LEU A 281 16.61 6.64 -1.36
C LEU A 281 17.20 5.24 -1.11
N LYS A 282 16.49 4.18 -1.50
CA LYS A 282 17.00 2.80 -1.39
C LYS A 282 18.18 2.53 -2.33
N LEU A 283 18.18 3.07 -3.54
CA LEU A 283 19.34 3.01 -4.43
C LEU A 283 20.56 3.69 -3.82
N LEU A 284 20.38 4.85 -3.19
CA LEU A 284 21.45 5.57 -2.50
C LEU A 284 22.02 4.76 -1.34
N GLU A 285 21.16 4.22 -0.46
CA GLU A 285 21.58 3.39 0.68
C GLU A 285 22.40 2.18 0.21
N SER A 286 21.91 1.47 -0.82
CA SER A 286 22.55 0.28 -1.37
C SER A 286 23.95 0.55 -1.94
N SER A 287 24.22 1.79 -2.35
CA SER A 287 25.53 2.22 -2.85
C SER A 287 26.51 2.61 -1.73
N ILE A 288 26.02 2.86 -0.51
CA ILE A 288 26.85 3.26 0.66
C ILE A 288 27.17 2.04 1.55
N SER A 289 26.24 1.08 1.68
CA SER A 289 26.31 0.04 2.73
C SER A 289 27.21 -1.18 2.45
N LYS A 290 28.02 -1.18 1.38
CA LYS A 290 29.05 -2.23 1.21
C LYS A 290 30.29 -1.83 2.01
N HIS A 291 30.34 -2.31 3.27
CA HIS A 291 31.50 -2.37 4.16
C HIS A 291 32.59 -1.29 4.01
N GLY A 292 32.56 -0.21 4.80
CA GLY A 292 33.73 0.47 5.42
C GLY A 292 35.05 0.70 4.64
N GLN A 293 35.06 0.46 3.33
CA GLN A 293 36.17 0.46 2.39
C GLN A 293 35.50 0.68 1.04
N ASP A 294 35.69 1.87 0.50
CA ASP A 294 35.34 2.33 -0.84
C ASP A 294 33.93 1.97 -1.33
N VAL A 295 33.09 3.01 -1.46
CA VAL A 295 31.96 3.03 -2.40
C VAL A 295 32.43 2.28 -3.65
N SER A 296 31.72 1.23 -4.08
CA SER A 296 32.04 0.59 -5.35
C SER A 296 31.98 1.67 -6.42
N MET A 297 33.15 2.18 -6.82
CA MET A 297 33.27 3.41 -7.63
C MET A 297 32.58 3.25 -8.99
N ASN A 298 32.35 1.99 -9.40
CA ASN A 298 31.61 1.60 -10.59
C ASN A 298 30.09 1.84 -10.50
N SER A 299 29.50 1.98 -9.30
CA SER A 299 28.06 2.19 -9.12
C SER A 299 27.64 3.66 -9.16
N TYR A 300 28.58 4.59 -8.92
CA TYR A 300 28.28 6.02 -8.84
C TYR A 300 27.91 6.64 -10.20
N PRO A 301 28.62 6.37 -11.32
CA PRO A 301 28.22 6.87 -12.63
C PRO A 301 26.84 6.37 -13.08
N GLU A 302 26.52 5.10 -12.79
CA GLU A 302 25.19 4.52 -13.06
C GLU A 302 24.10 5.27 -12.28
N LEU A 303 24.33 5.53 -11.00
CA LEU A 303 23.41 6.27 -10.14
C LEU A 303 23.21 7.71 -10.63
N CYS A 304 24.28 8.42 -11.00
CA CYS A 304 24.20 9.75 -11.62
C CYS A 304 23.33 9.71 -12.87
N ARG A 305 23.54 8.72 -13.74
CA ARG A 305 22.77 8.56 -14.98
C ARG A 305 21.28 8.35 -14.70
N VAL A 306 20.93 7.40 -13.84
CA VAL A 306 19.53 7.12 -13.48
C VAL A 306 18.84 8.35 -12.87
N TRP A 307 19.55 9.11 -12.03
CA TRP A 307 19.02 10.34 -11.44
C TRP A 307 18.83 11.46 -12.48
N LYS A 308 19.77 11.60 -13.42
CA LYS A 308 19.66 12.57 -14.53
C LYS A 308 18.51 12.22 -15.47
N GLU A 309 18.35 10.95 -15.82
CA GLU A 309 17.22 10.46 -16.63
C GLU A 309 15.86 10.75 -15.94
N GLU A 310 15.81 10.65 -14.61
CA GLU A 310 14.61 10.99 -13.84
C GLU A 310 14.33 12.49 -13.85
N LEU A 311 15.36 13.33 -13.67
CA LEU A 311 15.24 14.78 -13.81
C LEU A 311 14.77 15.15 -15.23
N ASP A 312 15.32 14.57 -16.28
CA ASP A 312 14.91 14.87 -17.65
C ASP A 312 13.45 14.45 -17.91
N TRP A 313 13.04 13.30 -17.37
CA TRP A 313 11.66 12.82 -17.46
C TRP A 313 10.67 13.70 -16.68
N ASP A 314 11.00 14.07 -15.44
CA ASP A 314 10.18 14.98 -14.64
C ASP A 314 10.06 16.37 -15.29
N LYS A 315 11.15 16.89 -15.89
CA LYS A 315 11.13 18.12 -16.69
C LYS A 315 10.16 18.02 -17.87
N MET A 316 10.15 16.88 -18.56
CA MET A 316 9.21 16.61 -19.66
C MET A 316 7.77 16.58 -19.14
N LEU A 317 7.49 15.94 -18.01
CA LEU A 317 6.16 15.92 -17.42
C LEU A 317 5.68 17.31 -16.99
N ILE A 318 6.54 18.10 -16.34
CA ILE A 318 6.23 19.48 -15.91
C ILE A 318 5.83 20.36 -17.10
N LYS A 319 6.50 20.19 -18.24
CA LYS A 319 6.19 20.92 -19.47
C LYS A 319 4.89 20.46 -20.13
N ARG A 320 4.54 19.18 -19.98
CA ARG A 320 3.36 18.57 -20.61
C ARG A 320 2.08 18.72 -19.77
N TYR A 321 2.21 18.70 -18.45
CA TYR A 321 1.11 18.70 -17.50
C TYR A 321 1.23 19.92 -16.59
N VAL A 322 0.78 21.06 -17.12
CA VAL A 322 0.88 22.38 -16.51
C VAL A 322 0.11 22.44 -15.18
N GLY A 323 0.74 23.07 -14.17
CA GLY A 323 0.12 23.37 -12.87
C GLY A 323 0.02 22.19 -11.90
N ARG A 324 0.63 21.04 -12.21
CA ARG A 324 0.57 19.85 -11.33
C ARG A 324 1.61 19.93 -10.21
N GLU A 325 1.15 20.26 -9.00
CA GLU A 325 1.99 20.40 -7.80
C GLU A 325 2.83 19.15 -7.47
N ALA A 326 2.29 17.95 -7.72
CA ALA A 326 2.99 16.69 -7.44
C ALA A 326 4.35 16.58 -8.17
N LEU A 327 4.40 17.06 -9.42
CA LEU A 327 5.63 17.06 -10.23
C LEU A 327 6.68 18.00 -9.63
N TRP A 328 6.28 19.20 -9.22
CA TRP A 328 7.17 20.15 -8.57
C TRP A 328 7.65 19.67 -7.20
N GLY A 329 6.82 18.91 -6.47
CA GLY A 329 7.21 18.22 -5.24
C GLY A 329 8.30 17.17 -5.48
N HIS A 330 8.14 16.35 -6.53
CA HIS A 330 9.15 15.38 -6.96
C HIS A 330 10.44 16.06 -7.44
N ARG A 331 10.33 17.10 -8.27
CA ARG A 331 11.46 17.94 -8.72
C ARG A 331 12.30 18.45 -7.56
N ARG A 332 11.65 18.97 -6.52
CA ARG A 332 12.34 19.46 -5.31
C ARG A 332 13.20 18.38 -4.68
N PHE A 333 12.65 17.19 -4.46
CA PHE A 333 13.41 16.06 -3.92
C PHE A 333 14.61 15.72 -4.81
N LEU A 334 14.38 15.51 -6.11
CA LEU A 334 15.44 15.13 -7.04
C LEU A 334 16.56 16.16 -7.07
N SER A 335 16.21 17.44 -7.09
CA SER A 335 17.15 18.55 -7.19
C SER A 335 17.92 18.78 -5.89
N GLN A 336 17.26 18.59 -4.74
CA GLN A 336 17.93 18.63 -3.43
C GLN A 336 19.03 17.58 -3.37
N CYS A 337 18.69 16.34 -3.69
CA CYS A 337 19.66 15.25 -3.70
C CYS A 337 20.73 15.46 -4.76
N TRP A 338 20.38 15.97 -5.95
CA TRP A 338 21.34 16.32 -7.00
C TRP A 338 22.42 17.26 -6.48
N VAL A 339 22.00 18.39 -5.89
CA VAL A 339 22.90 19.41 -5.35
C VAL A 339 23.70 18.88 -4.14
N GLN A 340 23.05 18.23 -3.18
CA GLN A 340 23.69 17.80 -1.94
C GLN A 340 24.63 16.61 -2.10
N ARG A 341 24.31 15.66 -2.99
CA ARG A 341 25.07 14.42 -3.10
C ARG A 341 26.05 14.50 -4.26
N PHE A 342 25.60 14.92 -5.42
CA PHE A 342 26.44 14.93 -6.62
C PHE A 342 27.22 16.25 -6.77
N GLY A 343 26.68 17.35 -6.26
CA GLY A 343 27.40 18.63 -6.19
C GLY A 343 28.47 18.72 -5.11
N ILE A 344 28.32 17.98 -3.98
CA ILE A 344 29.26 18.03 -2.84
C ILE A 344 30.28 16.89 -2.88
N ALA A 345 29.90 15.65 -3.21
CA ALA A 345 30.86 14.52 -3.26
C ALA A 345 32.01 14.74 -4.27
N ALA A 346 31.74 15.56 -5.27
CA ALA A 346 32.72 15.97 -6.27
C ALA A 346 33.73 17.02 -5.71
N ARG A 347 33.42 17.73 -4.61
CA ARG A 347 34.35 18.65 -3.92
C ARG A 347 35.37 17.95 -3.03
N ASP A 348 35.06 16.77 -2.52
CA ASP A 348 35.92 16.02 -1.58
C ASP A 348 36.98 15.15 -2.27
N GLY A 349 37.20 15.33 -3.58
CA GLY A 349 38.31 14.70 -4.29
C GLY A 349 38.18 13.18 -4.44
N ALA A 350 36.97 12.64 -4.43
CA ALA A 350 36.73 11.30 -4.96
C ALA A 350 37.10 11.35 -6.45
N ASP A 351 38.27 10.79 -6.81
CA ASP A 351 38.75 10.69 -8.20
C ASP A 351 37.72 9.93 -9.06
N LEU A 352 36.77 10.66 -9.62
CA LEU A 352 35.87 10.18 -10.66
C LEU A 352 36.70 10.19 -11.94
N HIS A 353 37.53 9.17 -12.15
CA HIS A 353 38.22 8.96 -13.41
C HIS A 353 37.21 8.63 -14.52
N GLY A 354 36.74 9.69 -15.15
CA GLY A 354 36.14 9.76 -16.47
C GLY A 354 36.26 11.22 -16.89
N ASP A 355 36.94 11.49 -17.99
CA ASP A 355 37.44 12.80 -18.47
C ASP A 355 36.38 13.94 -18.65
N ASP A 356 35.15 13.80 -18.14
CA ASP A 356 34.00 14.64 -18.49
C ASP A 356 33.22 15.23 -17.29
N PHE A 357 33.66 15.02 -16.04
CA PHE A 357 32.93 15.48 -14.84
C PHE A 357 33.68 16.56 -14.03
N ASN A 358 33.77 17.77 -14.58
CA ASN A 358 34.13 18.94 -13.77
C ASN A 358 32.93 19.40 -12.91
N VAL A 359 33.14 19.42 -11.60
CA VAL A 359 32.13 19.67 -10.55
C VAL A 359 31.41 21.01 -10.69
N LYS A 360 32.18 22.06 -11.01
CA LYS A 360 31.62 23.39 -11.22
C LYS A 360 30.70 23.40 -12.43
N ASP A 361 31.07 22.65 -13.46
CA ASP A 361 30.30 22.57 -14.71
C ASP A 361 29.00 21.80 -14.48
N VAL A 362 28.97 20.75 -13.64
CA VAL A 362 27.74 19.99 -13.35
C VAL A 362 26.67 20.84 -12.67
N ILE A 363 27.01 21.56 -11.60
CA ILE A 363 26.03 22.39 -10.88
C ILE A 363 25.65 23.63 -11.68
N HIS A 364 26.62 24.23 -12.38
CA HIS A 364 26.35 25.36 -13.27
C HIS A 364 25.41 24.98 -14.42
N ASN A 365 25.66 23.85 -15.09
CA ASN A 365 24.82 23.37 -16.19
C ASN A 365 23.42 22.98 -15.69
N PHE A 366 23.35 22.29 -14.55
CA PHE A 366 22.06 22.00 -13.91
C PHE A 366 21.26 23.27 -13.63
N MET A 367 21.89 24.31 -13.05
CA MET A 367 21.20 25.58 -12.80
C MET A 367 20.77 26.30 -14.07
N ALA A 368 21.58 26.25 -15.13
CA ALA A 368 21.18 26.80 -16.43
C ALA A 368 19.92 26.09 -16.97
N ASP A 369 19.85 24.76 -16.83
CA ASP A 369 18.68 23.98 -17.24
C ASP A 369 17.41 24.31 -16.42
N GLU A 370 17.56 24.55 -15.11
CA GLU A 370 16.43 24.95 -14.24
C GLU A 370 15.93 26.37 -14.55
N ILE A 371 16.83 27.30 -14.87
CA ILE A 371 16.46 28.66 -15.31
C ILE A 371 15.70 28.59 -16.64
N GLN A 372 16.16 27.76 -17.57
CA GLN A 372 15.46 27.54 -18.85
C GLN A 372 14.06 26.92 -18.63
N LEU A 373 13.93 25.98 -17.70
CA LEU A 373 12.64 25.40 -17.34
C LEU A 373 11.69 26.47 -16.79
N LEU A 374 12.17 27.31 -15.87
CA LEU A 374 11.41 28.45 -15.33
C LEU A 374 10.93 29.38 -16.45
N GLN A 375 11.81 29.82 -17.35
CA GLN A 375 11.44 30.69 -18.48
C GLN A 375 10.35 30.05 -19.34
N SER A 376 10.46 28.75 -19.64
CA SER A 376 9.43 28.03 -20.39
C SER A 376 8.09 27.97 -19.66
N CYS A 377 8.09 27.92 -18.32
CA CYS A 377 6.87 27.92 -17.51
C CYS A 377 6.21 29.31 -17.41
N LEU A 378 7.01 30.38 -17.42
CA LEU A 378 6.51 31.76 -17.34
C LEU A 378 5.96 32.29 -18.67
N THR A 379 6.25 31.62 -19.78
CA THR A 379 5.86 32.03 -21.14
C THR A 379 4.62 31.31 -21.67
N ILE A 380 4.02 30.42 -20.86
CA ILE A 380 2.77 29.73 -21.18
C ILE A 380 1.65 30.78 -21.29
N ARG A 381 0.88 30.70 -22.37
CA ARG A 381 -0.22 31.64 -22.63
C ARG A 381 -1.44 31.28 -21.79
N ASP A 382 -2.22 32.29 -21.48
CA ASP A 382 -3.54 32.15 -20.86
C ASP A 382 -4.45 31.39 -21.85
N ASP A 383 -4.72 30.13 -21.56
CA ASP A 383 -5.77 29.35 -22.20
C ASP A 383 -6.84 29.01 -21.15
N ASP A 384 -8.08 28.83 -21.62
CA ASP A 384 -9.25 28.64 -20.73
C ASP A 384 -9.22 27.30 -19.94
N PHE A 385 -8.19 26.46 -20.12
CA PHE A 385 -8.19 25.06 -19.68
C PHE A 385 -6.94 24.60 -18.90
N GLU A 386 -5.83 25.34 -18.91
CA GLU A 386 -4.63 25.00 -18.15
C GLU A 386 -4.34 25.96 -16.99
N ASP A 387 -3.87 25.38 -15.88
CA ASP A 387 -3.48 26.09 -14.66
C ASP A 387 -2.12 26.83 -14.85
N TRP A 388 -1.98 27.64 -15.91
CA TRP A 388 -0.76 28.39 -16.25
C TRP A 388 -0.31 29.29 -15.10
N HIS A 389 -1.27 29.88 -14.39
CA HIS A 389 -1.02 30.72 -13.23
C HIS A 389 -0.35 29.91 -12.12
N THR A 390 -0.93 28.75 -11.79
CA THR A 390 -0.38 27.82 -10.81
C THR A 390 1.01 27.34 -11.23
N GLN A 391 1.22 27.05 -12.51
CA GLN A 391 2.52 26.65 -13.04
C GLN A 391 3.58 27.74 -12.85
N ALA A 392 3.27 28.99 -13.18
CA ALA A 392 4.18 30.12 -12.99
C ALA A 392 4.57 30.30 -11.51
N VAL A 393 3.59 30.19 -10.60
CA VAL A 393 3.81 30.25 -9.15
C VAL A 393 4.70 29.10 -8.68
N LEU A 394 4.39 27.86 -9.06
CA LEU A 394 5.16 26.68 -8.66
C LEU A 394 6.60 26.73 -9.17
N ALA A 395 6.80 27.11 -10.43
CA ALA A 395 8.11 27.24 -11.05
C ALA A 395 8.98 28.30 -10.36
N ALA A 396 8.43 29.51 -10.16
CA ALA A 396 9.15 30.60 -9.51
C ALA A 396 9.48 30.26 -8.04
N ALA A 397 8.53 29.65 -7.32
CA ALA A 397 8.75 29.22 -5.94
C ALA A 397 9.79 28.11 -5.84
N TYR A 398 9.82 27.19 -6.80
CA TYR A 398 10.81 26.13 -6.89
C TYR A 398 12.23 26.67 -7.13
N VAL A 399 12.44 27.53 -8.14
CA VAL A 399 13.79 28.06 -8.44
C VAL A 399 14.30 28.94 -7.30
N LEU A 400 13.44 29.76 -6.69
CA LEU A 400 13.79 30.56 -5.52
C LEU A 400 14.20 29.69 -4.31
N TRP A 401 13.54 28.55 -4.12
CA TRP A 401 13.92 27.59 -3.10
C TRP A 401 15.25 26.90 -3.44
N LEU A 402 15.43 26.48 -4.70
CA LEU A 402 16.62 25.76 -5.16
C LEU A 402 17.89 26.61 -5.02
N SER A 403 17.83 27.89 -5.36
CA SER A 403 18.97 28.81 -5.25
C SER A 403 19.53 28.92 -3.83
N LYS A 404 18.72 28.60 -2.81
CA LYS A 404 19.12 28.56 -1.40
C LYS A 404 19.73 27.22 -0.97
N GLN A 405 19.48 26.14 -1.72
CA GLN A 405 20.06 24.83 -1.44
C GLN A 405 21.51 24.72 -1.93
N ILE A 406 21.96 25.64 -2.78
CA ILE A 406 23.31 25.66 -3.35
C ILE A 406 24.27 26.34 -2.36
N PRO A 407 25.49 25.80 -2.15
CA PRO A 407 26.51 26.43 -1.30
C PRO A 407 26.80 27.89 -1.67
N HIS A 408 27.17 28.70 -0.66
CA HIS A 408 27.14 30.17 -0.70
C HIS A 408 27.85 30.85 -1.88
N SER A 409 28.94 30.30 -2.43
CA SER A 409 29.60 30.92 -3.58
C SER A 409 28.81 30.75 -4.89
N GLY A 410 28.19 29.59 -5.13
CA GLY A 410 27.42 29.31 -6.34
C GLY A 410 25.98 29.82 -6.28
N GLY A 411 25.40 29.90 -5.07
CA GLY A 411 24.03 30.42 -4.88
C GLY A 411 23.90 31.91 -5.23
N VAL A 412 24.90 32.72 -4.87
CA VAL A 412 24.90 34.17 -5.16
C VAL A 412 25.03 34.45 -6.67
N GLU A 413 25.94 33.75 -7.36
CA GLU A 413 26.09 33.86 -8.82
C GLU A 413 24.81 33.42 -9.55
N SER A 414 24.19 32.32 -9.09
CA SER A 414 22.94 31.82 -9.67
C SER A 414 21.78 32.79 -9.46
N LEU A 415 21.65 33.38 -8.26
CA LEU A 415 20.63 34.40 -7.97
C LEU A 415 20.82 35.66 -8.82
N GLN A 416 22.06 36.08 -9.03
CA GLN A 416 22.37 37.22 -9.88
C GLN A 416 21.96 36.95 -11.34
N LYS A 417 22.32 35.77 -11.87
CA LYS A 417 21.91 35.33 -13.21
C LYS A 417 20.38 35.23 -13.36
N ILE A 418 19.70 34.66 -12.38
CA ILE A 418 18.22 34.63 -12.34
C ILE A 418 17.64 36.05 -12.40
N LYS A 419 18.19 36.97 -11.62
CA LYS A 419 17.74 38.37 -11.58
C LYS A 419 17.97 39.09 -12.93
N GLU A 420 19.06 38.78 -13.61
CA GLU A 420 19.39 39.33 -14.93
C GLU A 420 18.46 38.77 -16.02
N GLU A 421 18.15 37.48 -15.99
CA GLU A 421 17.38 36.82 -17.05
C GLU A 421 15.84 36.88 -16.84
N VAL A 422 15.36 36.84 -15.61
CA VAL A 422 13.93 36.70 -15.27
C VAL A 422 13.41 37.84 -14.39
N GLY A 423 14.32 38.63 -13.79
CA GLY A 423 13.97 39.68 -12.82
C GLY A 423 13.88 39.16 -11.38
N ASP A 424 13.35 39.99 -10.49
CA ASP A 424 13.21 39.63 -9.07
C ASP A 424 12.07 38.60 -8.88
N LEU A 425 12.45 37.33 -8.65
CA LEU A 425 11.51 36.24 -8.39
C LEU A 425 10.60 36.49 -7.19
N LYS A 426 11.07 37.23 -6.17
CA LYS A 426 10.24 37.56 -5.01
C LYS A 426 9.14 38.54 -5.43
N ALA A 427 9.51 39.59 -6.15
CA ALA A 427 8.54 40.55 -6.68
C ALA A 427 7.54 39.85 -7.63
N LEU A 428 8.03 38.93 -8.45
CA LEU A 428 7.19 38.10 -9.34
C LEU A 428 6.20 37.24 -8.54
N LEU A 429 6.65 36.52 -7.50
CA LEU A 429 5.78 35.69 -6.66
C LEU A 429 4.73 36.51 -5.89
N ILE A 430 5.09 37.70 -5.40
CA ILE A 430 4.15 38.62 -4.75
C ILE A 430 3.11 39.11 -5.76
N LYS A 431 3.52 39.40 -6.99
CA LYS A 431 2.59 39.79 -8.07
C LYS A 431 1.66 38.65 -8.48
N LEU A 432 2.18 37.43 -8.59
CA LEU A 432 1.41 36.26 -9.01
C LEU A 432 0.45 35.81 -7.88
N CYS A 433 0.93 35.68 -6.65
CA CYS A 433 0.12 35.19 -5.53
C CYS A 433 0.25 36.11 -4.30
N PRO A 434 -0.43 37.27 -4.29
CA PRO A 434 -0.34 38.25 -3.21
C PRO A 434 -0.76 37.67 -1.85
N GLU A 435 -1.73 36.77 -1.84
CA GLU A 435 -2.27 36.12 -0.63
C GLU A 435 -1.21 35.29 0.11
N LYS A 436 -0.22 34.75 -0.60
CA LYS A 436 0.89 33.95 -0.04
C LYS A 436 2.14 34.79 0.25
N ALA A 437 2.09 36.13 0.13
CA ALA A 437 3.22 37.01 0.41
C ALA A 437 3.94 36.75 1.75
N PRO A 438 3.25 36.44 2.88
CA PRO A 438 3.92 36.08 4.12
C PRO A 438 4.77 34.81 4.03
N LEU A 439 4.32 33.80 3.28
CA LEU A 439 5.04 32.55 3.07
C LEU A 439 6.32 32.76 2.25
N TRP A 440 6.25 33.65 1.25
CA TRP A 440 7.40 34.01 0.42
C TRP A 440 8.45 34.81 1.20
N ASN A 441 8.04 35.56 2.23
CA ASN A 441 8.97 36.20 3.15
C ASN A 441 9.64 35.17 4.10
N GLY A 442 8.94 34.09 4.48
CA GLY A 442 9.50 33.01 5.28
C GLY A 442 10.56 32.17 4.56
N LEU A 443 10.52 32.12 3.22
CA LEU A 443 11.60 31.52 2.44
C LEU A 443 12.91 32.30 2.54
N ILE A 444 12.95 33.50 3.15
CA ILE A 444 14.10 34.43 3.14
C ILE A 444 15.04 34.24 4.34
N TYR A 445 14.64 33.52 5.39
CA TYR A 445 15.45 33.35 6.60
C TYR A 445 16.07 31.95 6.73
#